data_AF-A0A6I6MV53-F1
#
_entry.id   AF-A0A6I6MV53-F1
#
_cell.length_a   1.000
_cell.length_b   1.000
_cell.length_c   1.000
_cell.angle_alpha   90.00
_cell.angle_beta   90.00
_cell.angle_gamma   90.00
#
_symmetry.space_group_name_H-M   'P 1'
#
loop_
_entity.id
_entity.type
_entity.pdbx_description
1 polymer ?
#
loop_
_entity_poly.entity_id
_entity_poly.type
_entity_poly.pdbx_seq_one_letter_code
_entity_poly.pdbx_strand_id
1 'polypeptide(L)' 'MDEQLFTVTAFSNAPEHTPTQGVVYIVTDATQEQVDALKAREAEQNPTYWIRVEAQG' A
#
# COMPACT_ATOMS: atom_id res chain seq x y z
N MET A 1 6.37 21.54 12.47
CA MET A 1 6.79 20.73 11.31
C MET A 1 5.52 20.08 10.83
N ASP A 2 5.02 20.46 9.66
CA ASP A 2 3.90 19.76 9.03
C ASP A 2 4.32 18.31 8.82
N GLU A 3 3.52 17.40 9.36
CA GLU A 3 3.76 15.96 9.22
C GLU A 3 3.50 15.58 7.76
N GLN A 4 4.51 15.02 7.08
CA GLN A 4 4.38 14.60 5.70
C GLN A 4 3.41 13.40 5.64
N LEU A 5 2.28 13.61 4.95
CA LEU A 5 1.29 12.58 4.72
C LEU A 5 1.56 11.84 3.40
N PHE A 6 1.12 10.59 3.33
CA PHE A 6 1.31 9.71 2.20
C PHE A 6 0.00 9.05 1.77
N THR A 7 -0.10 8.78 0.48
CA THR A 7 -1.11 7.90 -0.09
C THR A 7 -0.48 6.54 -0.37
N VAL A 8 -1.04 5.49 0.20
CA VAL A 8 -0.61 4.11 0.05
C VAL A 8 -1.64 3.36 -0.80
N THR A 9 -1.22 2.80 -1.92
CA THR A 9 -2.06 1.96 -2.77
C THR A 9 -1.51 0.54 -2.79
N ALA A 10 -2.34 -0.43 -2.42
CA ALA A 10 -2.00 -1.84 -2.48
C ALA A 10 -2.56 -2.49 -3.74
N PHE A 11 -1.75 -3.32 -4.39
CA PHE A 11 -2.11 -4.03 -5.60
C PHE A 11 -1.87 -5.53 -5.40
N SER A 12 -2.85 -6.35 -5.77
CA SER A 12 -2.70 -7.80 -5.74
C SER A 12 -2.15 -8.31 -7.06
N ASN A 13 -1.14 -9.18 -6.99
CA ASN A 13 -0.63 -9.93 -8.15
C ASN A 13 -1.03 -11.42 -8.08
N ALA A 14 -2.06 -11.76 -7.30
CA ALA A 14 -2.52 -13.13 -7.16
C ALA A 14 -3.06 -13.66 -8.52
N PRO A 15 -2.65 -14.85 -8.97
CA PRO A 15 -3.01 -15.40 -10.28
C PRO A 15 -4.52 -15.68 -10.42
N GLU A 16 -5.24 -15.84 -9.31
CA GLU A 16 -6.71 -15.94 -9.27
C GLU A 16 -7.44 -14.66 -9.73
N HIS A 17 -6.72 -13.53 -9.88
CA HIS A 17 -7.25 -12.24 -10.30
C HIS A 17 -6.71 -11.75 -11.65
N THR A 18 -6.15 -12.64 -12.49
CA THR A 18 -5.71 -12.29 -13.84
C THR A 18 -6.91 -11.99 -14.77
N PRO A 19 -6.94 -10.89 -15.54
CA PRO A 19 -5.88 -9.93 -15.80
C PRO A 19 -6.21 -8.58 -15.16
N THR A 20 -6.13 -8.46 -13.85
CA THR A 20 -6.19 -7.14 -13.25
C THR A 20 -5.22 -7.10 -12.10
N GLN A 21 -4.19 -6.26 -12.26
CA GLN A 21 -3.50 -5.59 -11.17
C GLN A 21 -4.54 -4.76 -10.40
N GLY A 22 -5.45 -5.45 -9.71
CA GLY A 22 -6.57 -4.87 -9.02
C GLY A 22 -6.04 -4.14 -7.80
N VAL A 23 -6.35 -2.85 -7.72
CA VAL A 23 -6.15 -2.11 -6.47
C VAL A 23 -6.98 -2.82 -5.40
N VAL A 24 -6.31 -3.31 -4.37
CA VAL A 24 -6.94 -3.98 -3.22
C VAL A 24 -7.51 -2.92 -2.29
N TYR A 25 -6.71 -1.90 -1.98
CA TYR A 25 -7.12 -0.79 -1.14
C TYR A 25 -6.23 0.44 -1.37
N ILE A 26 -6.75 1.60 -0.97
CA ILE A 26 -6.04 2.88 -0.95
C ILE A 26 -6.20 3.46 0.46
N VAL A 27 -5.09 3.86 1.07
CA VAL A 27 -5.05 4.62 2.33
C VAL A 27 -4.50 6.00 2.01
N THR A 28 -5.28 7.04 2.26
CA THR A 28 -4.82 8.43 2.17
C THR A 28 -4.42 8.94 3.55
N ASP A 29 -3.69 10.05 3.60
CA ASP A 29 -3.35 10.73 4.84
C ASP A 29 -2.56 9.85 5.83
N ALA A 30 -1.80 8.88 5.29
CA ALA A 30 -1.02 7.96 6.10
C ALA A 30 0.29 8.61 6.55
N THR A 31 0.65 8.44 7.82
CA THR A 31 1.96 8.85 8.32
C THR A 31 3.03 7.85 7.89
N GLN A 32 4.30 8.25 7.91
CA GLN A 32 5.42 7.35 7.57
C GLN A 32 5.41 6.07 8.41
N GLU A 33 5.13 6.16 9.72
CA GLU A 33 5.03 4.98 10.60
C GLU A 33 3.90 4.03 10.16
N GLN A 34 2.75 4.57 9.74
CA GLN A 34 1.65 3.77 9.21
C GLN A 34 2.02 3.10 7.88
N VAL A 35 2.77 3.80 7.01
CA VAL A 35 3.27 3.21 5.76
C VAL A 35 4.18 2.01 6.04
N ASP A 36 5.14 2.14 6.95
CA ASP A 36 6.06 1.07 7.31
C ASP A 36 5.33 -0.12 7.97
N ALA A 37 4.38 0.15 8.86
CA ALA A 37 3.52 -0.89 9.43
C ALA A 37 2.70 -1.63 8.37
N LEU A 38 2.13 -0.91 7.39
CA LEU A 38 1.38 -1.50 6.29
C LEU A 38 2.29 -2.37 5.41
N LYS A 39 3.48 -1.90 5.05
CA LYS A 39 4.44 -2.70 4.27
C LYS A 39 4.82 -3.99 4.98
N ALA A 40 5.13 -3.92 6.28
CA ALA A 40 5.48 -5.10 7.07
C ALA A 40 4.31 -6.10 7.13
N ARG A 41 3.09 -5.60 7.39
CA ARG A 41 1.89 -6.43 7.46
C ARG A 41 1.61 -7.14 6.14
N GLU A 42 1.64 -6.43 5.02
CA GLU A 42 1.34 -7.01 3.71
C GLU A 42 2.43 -7.96 3.25
N ALA A 43 3.72 -7.70 3.55
CA ALA A 43 4.79 -8.65 3.28
C ALA A 43 4.62 -9.98 4.04
N GLU A 44 4.05 -9.95 5.24
CA GLU A 44 3.81 -11.14 6.06
C GLU A 44 2.52 -11.88 5.66
N GLN A 45 1.41 -11.17 5.45
CA GLN A 45 0.10 -11.77 5.23
C GLN A 45 -0.20 -12.03 3.75
N ASN A 46 0.27 -11.16 2.85
CA ASN A 46 -0.03 -11.17 1.43
C ASN A 46 1.25 -10.92 0.60
N PRO A 47 2.21 -11.87 0.55
CA PRO A 47 3.50 -11.67 -0.11
C PRO A 47 3.39 -11.43 -1.63
N THR A 48 2.23 -11.69 -2.22
CA THR A 48 1.90 -11.38 -3.63
C THR A 48 1.41 -9.95 -3.85
N TYR A 49 1.17 -9.19 -2.77
CA TYR A 49 0.75 -7.80 -2.86
C TYR A 49 1.97 -6.90 -2.97
N TRP A 50 1.86 -5.86 -3.78
CA TRP A 50 2.86 -4.81 -3.87
C TRP A 50 2.24 -3.47 -3.51
N ILE A 51 3.00 -2.66 -2.76
CA ILE A 51 2.52 -1.41 -2.16
C ILE A 51 3.21 -0.24 -2.84
N ARG A 52 2.42 0.67 -3.41
CA ARG A 52 2.87 1.97 -3.93
C ARG A 52 2.61 3.05 -2.88
N VAL A 53 3.60 3.91 -2.67
CA VAL A 53 3.52 5.01 -1.70
C VAL A 53 3.84 6.32 -2.42
N GLU A 54 2.98 7.31 -2.26
CA GLU A 54 3.09 8.63 -2.89
C GLU A 54 2.95 9.71 -1.82
N ALA A 55 3.86 10.68 -1.78
CA ALA A 55 3.75 11.81 -0.85
C ALA A 55 2.58 12.73 -1.25
N GLN A 56 1.79 13.16 -0.27
CA GLN A 56 0.76 14.19 -0.48
C GLN A 56 1.42 15.57 -0.34
N GLY A 57 1.38 16.36 -1.41
CA GLY A 57 1.97 17.70 -1.50
C GLY A 57 0.91 18.78 -1.59
#